data_AF-A0AAD0W8P6-F1
#
_entry.id   AF-A0AAD0W8P6-F1
#
_cell.length_a   1.000
_cell.length_b   1.000
_cell.length_c   1.000
_cell.angle_alpha   90.00
_cell.angle_beta   90.00
_cell.angle_gamma   90.00
#
_symmetry.space_group_name_H-M   'P 1'
#
loop_
_entity.id
_entity.type
_entity.pdbx_description
1 polymer ?
#
loop_
_entity_poly.entity_id
_entity_poly.type
_entity_poly.pdbx_seq_one_letter_code
_entity_poly.pdbx_strand_id
1 'polypeptide(L)'
;MARGDISLIEAFSMKVTQELVELTLSRFAVLFPVPEHSKTPELASVWHGLFNDMGIEVFNAACRDCAMELKSFPLPADVHRFAGAY
;
A
#
# COMPACT_ATOMS: atom_id res chain seq x y z
N MET A 1 15.98 -37.76 -2.92
CA MET A 1 14.66 -37.09 -2.86
C MET A 1 14.91 -35.63 -2.52
N ALA A 2 14.91 -34.76 -3.52
CA ALA A 2 15.10 -33.33 -3.33
C ALA A 2 13.81 -32.74 -2.73
N ARG A 3 13.87 -32.29 -1.47
CA ARG A 3 12.94 -31.32 -0.92
C ARG A 3 13.50 -29.94 -1.28
N GLY A 4 13.10 -29.40 -2.43
CA GLY A 4 13.64 -28.14 -2.93
C GLY A 4 12.64 -27.28 -3.68
N ASP A 5 11.34 -27.56 -3.56
CA ASP A 5 10.27 -26.82 -4.25
C ASP A 5 9.41 -26.02 -3.28
N ILE A 6 10.04 -25.28 -2.35
CA ILE A 6 9.39 -24.08 -1.82
C ILE A 6 9.66 -22.99 -2.85
N SER A 7 8.83 -23.06 -3.89
CA SER A 7 8.45 -22.01 -4.83
C SER A 7 9.39 -20.79 -4.92
N LEU A 8 10.28 -20.78 -5.91
CA LEU A 8 10.93 -19.56 -6.43
C LEU A 8 9.93 -18.42 -6.75
N ILE A 9 8.64 -18.72 -6.84
CA ILE A 9 7.55 -17.75 -7.08
C ILE A 9 7.27 -16.93 -5.80
N GLU A 10 7.45 -17.49 -4.59
CA GLU A 10 7.37 -16.71 -3.34
C GLU A 10 8.55 -15.74 -3.18
N ALA A 11 9.68 -16.00 -3.85
CA ALA A 11 10.90 -15.19 -3.76
C ALA A 11 10.88 -13.91 -4.62
N PHE A 12 9.93 -13.77 -5.56
CA PHE A 12 9.81 -12.59 -6.44
C PHE A 12 8.48 -11.84 -6.29
N SER A 13 7.78 -12.00 -5.16
CA SER A 13 6.72 -11.04 -4.85
C SER A 13 7.38 -9.69 -4.58
N MET A 14 7.40 -8.82 -5.59
CA MET A 14 7.94 -7.48 -5.45
C MET A 14 7.23 -6.81 -4.27
N LYS A 15 8.03 -6.33 -3.33
CA LYS A 15 7.57 -5.70 -2.09
C LYS A 15 7.32 -4.21 -2.30
N VAL A 16 6.42 -3.65 -1.50
CA VAL A 16 6.12 -2.21 -1.54
C VAL A 16 7.39 -1.42 -1.25
N THR A 17 7.73 -0.45 -2.11
CA THR A 17 8.87 0.46 -1.92
C THR A 17 8.40 1.83 -1.42
N GLN A 18 9.32 2.62 -0.88
CA GLN A 18 9.07 4.00 -0.46
C GLN A 18 8.54 4.85 -1.63
N GLU A 19 9.13 4.74 -2.81
CA GLU A 19 8.74 5.52 -4.00
C GLU A 19 7.32 5.18 -4.44
N LEU A 20 6.92 3.90 -4.33
CA LEU A 20 5.55 3.49 -4.62
C LEU A 20 4.56 4.12 -3.65
N VAL A 21 4.91 4.17 -2.36
CA VAL A 21 4.07 4.80 -1.32
C VAL A 21 3.93 6.30 -1.57
N GLU A 22 5.02 7.00 -1.89
CA GLU A 22 5.00 8.44 -2.21
C GLU A 22 4.11 8.74 -3.42
N LEU A 23 4.22 7.92 -4.48
CA LEU A 23 3.39 8.03 -5.67
C LEU A 23 1.91 7.80 -5.34
N THR A 24 1.60 6.80 -4.53
CA THR A 24 0.23 6.47 -4.12
C THR A 24 -0.38 7.59 -3.27
N LEU A 25 0.35 8.11 -2.28
CA LEU A 25 -0.11 9.23 -1.45
C LEU A 25 -0.35 10.49 -2.28
N SER A 26 0.53 10.75 -3.25
CA SER A 26 0.35 11.86 -4.21
C SER A 26 -0.93 11.71 -5.03
N ARG A 27 -1.27 10.48 -5.46
CA ARG A 27 -2.53 10.20 -6.17
C ARG A 27 -3.75 10.42 -5.26
N PHE A 28 -3.72 9.98 -4.01
CA PHE A 28 -4.80 10.25 -3.07
C PHE A 28 -4.98 11.75 -2.81
N ALA A 29 -3.88 12.52 -2.73
CA ALA A 29 -3.93 13.97 -2.53
C ALA A 29 -4.57 14.73 -3.70
N VAL A 30 -4.61 14.13 -4.91
CA VAL A 30 -5.35 14.69 -6.05
C VAL A 30 -6.85 14.44 -5.92
N LEU A 31 -7.24 13.29 -5.37
CA LEU A 31 -8.64 12.86 -5.28
C LEU A 31 -9.35 13.39 -4.03
N PHE A 32 -8.62 13.59 -2.94
CA PHE A 32 -9.17 13.92 -1.64
C PHE A 32 -8.43 15.10 -1.00
N PRO A 33 -9.15 15.97 -0.27
CA PRO A 33 -8.51 16.98 0.58
C PRO A 33 -7.59 16.29 1.60
N VAL A 34 -6.31 16.69 1.62
CA VAL A 34 -5.32 16.13 2.56
C VAL A 34 -5.58 16.68 3.97
N PRO A 35 -5.86 15.82 4.98
CA PRO A 35 -6.04 16.24 6.36
C PRO A 35 -4.79 16.90 6.92
N GLU A 36 -4.95 17.84 7.86
CA GLU A 36 -3.83 18.59 8.44
C GLU A 36 -2.76 17.68 9.08
N HIS A 37 -3.20 16.63 9.78
CA HIS A 37 -2.32 15.66 10.42
C HIS A 37 -1.56 14.76 9.43
N SER A 38 -1.94 14.77 8.15
CA SER A 38 -1.28 14.03 7.06
C SER A 38 -0.29 14.90 6.27
N LYS A 39 -0.23 16.22 6.53
CA LYS A 39 0.72 17.12 5.86
C LYS A 39 2.10 17.11 6.52
N THR A 40 2.62 15.92 6.80
CA THR A 40 3.94 15.76 7.40
C THR A 40 4.90 15.10 6.40
N PRO A 41 6.18 15.51 6.37
CA PRO A 41 7.15 14.90 5.46
C PRO A 41 7.39 13.42 5.78
N GLU A 42 7.09 12.97 6.99
CA GLU A 42 7.26 11.57 7.42
C GLU A 42 6.11 10.65 6.99
N LEU A 43 5.00 11.18 6.44
CA LEU A 43 3.81 10.37 6.13
C LEU A 43 4.13 9.16 5.26
N ALA A 44 4.91 9.36 4.20
CA ALA A 44 5.31 8.29 3.30
C ALA A 44 6.16 7.23 4.00
N SER A 45 7.09 7.65 4.85
CA SER A 45 7.92 6.73 5.64
C SER A 45 7.11 5.92 6.64
N VAL A 46 6.08 6.52 7.27
CA VAL A 46 5.15 5.80 8.15
C VAL A 46 4.38 4.75 7.37
N TRP A 47 3.82 5.11 6.22
CA TRP A 47 3.08 4.18 5.36
C TRP A 47 3.95 3.05 4.85
N HIS A 48 5.16 3.35 4.38
CA HIS A 48 6.10 2.34 3.93
C HIS A 48 6.48 1.39 5.06
N GLY A 49 6.72 1.88 6.28
CA GLY A 49 6.95 1.02 7.45
C GLY A 49 5.81 0.06 7.80
N LEU A 50 4.57 0.40 7.42
CA LEU A 50 3.38 -0.45 7.63
C LEU A 50 3.16 -1.46 6.50
N PHE A 51 3.59 -1.15 5.28
CA PHE A 51 3.25 -1.92 4.08
C PHE A 51 4.46 -2.57 3.37
N ASN A 52 5.70 -2.36 3.82
CA ASN A 52 6.90 -2.89 3.17
C ASN A 52 6.91 -4.42 3.00
N ASP A 53 6.26 -5.16 3.89
CA ASP A 53 6.16 -6.62 3.79
C ASP A 53 5.02 -7.10 2.87
N MET A 54 4.13 -6.19 2.46
CA MET A 54 3.00 -6.46 1.56
C MET A 54 3.50 -6.64 0.11
N GLY A 55 2.85 -7.53 -0.64
CA GLY A 55 3.08 -7.65 -2.08
C GLY A 55 2.53 -6.43 -2.82
N ILE A 56 3.28 -5.92 -3.81
CA ILE A 56 2.89 -4.74 -4.60
C ILE A 56 1.50 -4.89 -5.21
N GLU A 57 1.14 -6.08 -5.70
CA GLU A 57 -0.16 -6.34 -6.33
C GLU A 57 -1.32 -6.14 -5.36
N VAL A 58 -1.19 -6.69 -4.15
CA VAL A 58 -2.18 -6.56 -3.06
C VAL A 58 -2.31 -5.10 -2.65
N PHE A 59 -1.18 -4.41 -2.44
CA PHE A 59 -1.17 -3.00 -2.08
C PHE A 59 -1.85 -2.13 -3.15
N ASN A 60 -1.49 -2.32 -4.43
CA ASN A 60 -2.08 -1.56 -5.53
C ASN A 60 -3.58 -1.81 -5.68
N ALA A 61 -4.02 -3.07 -5.54
CA ALA A 61 -5.44 -3.42 -5.60
C ALA A 61 -6.20 -2.76 -4.44
N ALA A 62 -5.70 -2.87 -3.21
CA ALA A 62 -6.30 -2.24 -2.04
C ALA A 62 -6.36 -0.70 -2.15
N CYS A 63 -5.29 -0.06 -2.63
CA CYS A 63 -5.26 1.39 -2.82
C CYS A 63 -6.21 1.85 -3.94
N ARG A 64 -6.37 1.07 -5.01
CA ARG A 64 -7.38 1.35 -6.04
C ARG A 64 -8.78 1.28 -5.46
N ASP A 65 -9.07 0.27 -4.66
CA ASP A 65 -10.40 0.09 -4.06
C ASP A 65 -10.68 1.20 -3.03
N CYS A 66 -9.67 1.62 -2.26
CA CYS A 66 -9.74 2.84 -1.42
C CYS A 66 -10.15 4.07 -2.23
N ALA A 67 -9.51 4.31 -3.39
CA ALA A 67 -9.80 5.47 -4.22
C ALA A 67 -11.24 5.45 -4.80
N MET A 68 -11.82 4.26 -5.00
CA MET A 68 -13.17 4.12 -5.55
C MET A 68 -14.26 4.19 -4.47
N GLU A 69 -14.01 3.65 -3.28
CA GLU A 69 -15.04 3.49 -2.25
C GLU A 69 -15.03 4.57 -1.16
N LEU A 70 -13.88 5.18 -0.90
CA LEU A 70 -13.77 6.19 0.15
C LEU A 70 -14.21 7.57 -0.35
N LYS A 71 -14.69 8.37 0.60
CA LYS A 71 -15.08 9.78 0.38
C LYS A 71 -14.09 10.78 0.98
N SER A 72 -13.01 10.27 1.56
CA SER A 72 -11.99 11.04 2.27
C SER A 72 -10.62 10.43 2.03
N PHE A 73 -9.58 11.20 2.33
CA PHE A 73 -8.19 10.74 2.22
C PHE A 73 -8.00 9.44 3.01
N PRO A 74 -7.50 8.36 2.39
CA PRO A 74 -7.38 7.06 3.04
C PRO A 74 -6.38 7.08 4.21
N LEU A 75 -6.69 6.31 5.24
CA LEU A 75 -5.76 5.97 6.33
C LEU A 75 -5.11 4.60 6.08
N PRO A 76 -3.99 4.28 6.74
CA PRO A 76 -3.40 2.94 6.62
C PRO A 76 -4.37 1.80 6.96
N ALA A 77 -5.26 2.00 7.93
CA ALA A 77 -6.28 1.02 8.30
C ALA A 77 -7.27 0.74 7.17
N ASP A 78 -7.56 1.71 6.31
CA ASP A 78 -8.43 1.51 5.15
C ASP A 78 -7.76 0.58 4.13
N VAL A 79 -6.48 0.83 3.83
CA VAL A 79 -5.70 -0.02 2.92
C VAL A 79 -5.64 -1.46 3.43
N HIS A 80 -5.40 -1.67 4.74
CA HIS A 80 -5.46 -3.02 5.32
C HIS A 80 -6.84 -3.67 5.21
N ARG A 81 -7.92 -2.91 5.41
CA ARG A 81 -9.30 -3.41 5.25
C ARG A 81 -9.55 -3.94 3.83
N PHE A 82 -9.07 -3.23 2.81
CA PHE A 82 -9.21 -3.66 1.42
C PHE A 82 -8.21 -4.74 1.01
N ALA A 83 -7.01 -4.75 1.59
CA ALA A 83 -6.01 -5.79 1.34
C ALA A 83 -6.49 -7.17 1.80
N GLY A 84 -7.28 -7.25 2.88
CA GLY A 84 -7.86 -8.52 3.37
C GLY A 84 -8.86 -9.19 2.41
N ALA A 85 -9.21 -8.55 1.29
CA ALA A 85 -10.01 -9.14 0.22
C ALA A 85 -9.20 -9.93 -0.81
N TYR A 86 -7.85 -9.91 -0.73
CA TYR A 86 -6.92 -10.48 -1.71
C TYR A 86 -5.99 -11.52 -1.09
#